data_AF-A0A7Y2MW17-F1
#
_entry.id   AF-A0A7Y2MW17-F1
#
_cell.length_a   1.000
_cell.length_b   1.000
_cell.length_c   1.000
_cell.angle_alpha   90.00
_cell.angle_beta   90.00
_cell.angle_gamma   90.00
#
_symmetry.space_group_name_H-M   'P 1'
#
loop_
_entity.id
_entity.type
_entity.pdbx_description
1 polymer ?
#
loop_
_entity_poly.entity_id
_entity_poly.type
_entity_poly.pdbx_seq_one_letter_code
_entity_poly.pdbx_strand_id
1 'polypeptide(L)'
;MDSGRGAPHAELRTSPGCWALYTRVMATEYADPGRWPIHGLTLDAYTAQHAGDGSRAAVAKVGVHLVALSLVVERDLPLDRAARIRSAAADRLAGGFTWLEPPA
;
A
#
# COMPACT_ATOMS: atom_id res chain seq x y z
N MET A 1 -26.89 14.24 -1.61
CA MET A 1 -26.11 13.11 -2.15
C MET A 1 -25.27 13.67 -3.27
N ASP A 2 -23.98 13.90 -3.03
CA ASP A 2 -23.06 14.35 -4.08
C ASP A 2 -21.62 13.95 -3.72
N SER A 3 -20.90 13.62 -4.79
CA SER A 3 -19.45 13.68 -4.99
C SER A 3 -18.66 12.40 -4.74
N GLY A 4 -18.71 11.53 -5.75
CA GLY A 4 -17.59 10.65 -6.10
C GLY A 4 -16.31 11.46 -6.31
N ARG A 5 -15.58 11.71 -5.22
CA ARG A 5 -14.13 11.91 -5.29
C ARG A 5 -13.57 10.58 -5.77
N GLY A 6 -13.25 10.52 -7.07
CA GLY A 6 -12.64 9.37 -7.71
C GLY A 6 -11.48 8.86 -6.87
N ALA A 7 -11.34 7.53 -6.80
CA ALA A 7 -10.22 6.89 -6.12
C ALA A 7 -8.92 7.61 -6.50
N PRO A 8 -8.19 8.22 -5.55
CA PRO A 8 -7.00 9.04 -5.86
C PRO A 8 -5.83 8.24 -6.43
N HIS A 9 -6.00 6.93 -6.64
CA HIS A 9 -5.07 6.03 -7.29
C HIS A 9 -5.84 5.12 -8.23
N ALA A 10 -5.83 5.42 -9.53
CA ALA A 10 -6.46 4.56 -10.55
C ALA A 10 -5.88 3.14 -10.56
N GLU A 11 -4.67 2.96 -10.02
CA GLU A 11 -3.99 1.68 -9.91
C GLU A 11 -4.47 0.83 -8.72
N LEU A 12 -5.40 1.32 -7.88
CA LEU A 12 -5.97 0.59 -6.75
C LEU A 12 -7.49 0.55 -6.83
N ARG A 13 -8.07 -0.62 -6.61
CA ARG A 13 -9.52 -0.77 -6.54
C ARG A 13 -10.01 -0.50 -5.12
N THR A 14 -10.23 0.77 -4.82
CA THR A 14 -10.81 1.20 -3.54
C THR A 14 -12.26 1.62 -3.67
N SER A 15 -13.08 1.23 -2.69
CA SER A 15 -14.40 1.85 -2.50
C SER A 15 -14.26 3.21 -1.79
N PRO A 16 -15.25 4.12 -1.92
CA PRO A 16 -15.25 5.37 -1.15
C PRO A 16 -15.22 5.15 0.37
N GLY A 17 -15.88 4.10 0.87
CA GLY A 17 -15.90 3.78 2.30
C GLY A 17 -14.54 3.32 2.83
N CYS A 18 -13.84 2.45 2.08
CA CYS A 18 -12.49 2.01 2.42
C CYS A 18 -11.51 3.19 2.44
N TRP A 19 -11.58 4.06 1.43
CA TRP A 19 -10.77 5.27 1.38
C TRP A 19 -11.03 6.22 2.56
N ALA A 20 -12.30 6.42 2.94
CA ALA A 20 -12.66 7.26 4.08
C ALA A 20 -12.11 6.72 5.41
N LEU A 21 -12.10 5.39 5.60
CA LEU A 21 -11.53 4.77 6.80
C LEU A 21 -10.01 4.88 6.80
N TYR A 22 -9.35 4.58 5.69
CA TYR A 22 -7.90 4.69 5.54
C TYR A 22 -7.40 6.11 5.81
N THR A 23 -8.04 7.12 5.22
CA THR A 23 -7.67 8.52 5.43
C THR A 23 -7.92 9.00 6.86
N ARG A 24 -8.91 8.43 7.56
CA ARG A 24 -9.09 8.68 9.00
C ARG A 24 -7.91 8.14 9.80
N VAL A 25 -7.42 6.92 9.50
CA VAL A 25 -6.22 6.36 10.16
C VAL A 25 -5.01 7.25 9.87
N MET A 26 -4.76 7.60 8.60
CA MET A 26 -3.65 8.49 8.24
C MET A 26 -3.72 9.83 8.98
N ALA A 27 -4.91 10.43 9.12
CA ALA A 27 -5.07 11.68 9.83
C ALA A 27 -4.63 11.57 11.30
N THR A 28 -4.90 10.43 11.96
CA THR A 28 -4.41 10.19 13.33
C THR A 28 -2.89 10.02 13.39
N GLU A 29 -2.28 9.42 12.36
CA GLU A 29 -0.83 9.23 12.28
C GLU A 29 -0.09 10.55 12.02
N TYR A 30 -0.65 11.44 11.19
CA TYR A 30 -0.09 12.78 10.94
C TYR A 30 -0.21 13.71 12.14
N ALA A 31 -1.25 13.54 12.98
CA ALA A 31 -1.48 14.39 14.14
C ALA A 31 -0.52 14.11 15.31
N ASP A 32 0.16 12.95 15.31
CA ASP A 32 1.02 12.49 16.41
C ASP A 32 2.35 11.95 15.85
N PRO A 33 3.47 12.68 16.02
CA PRO A 33 4.78 12.21 15.58
C PRO A 33 5.19 10.84 16.13
N GLY A 34 4.68 10.44 17.30
CA GLY A 34 4.91 9.12 17.88
C GLY A 34 4.30 7.98 17.08
N ARG A 35 3.32 8.27 16.22
CA ARG A 35 2.67 7.29 15.32
C ARG A 35 3.30 7.22 13.95
N TRP A 36 4.14 8.19 13.57
CA TRP A 36 4.79 8.20 12.25
C TRP A 36 5.50 6.89 11.88
N PRO A 37 6.17 6.16 12.80
CA PRO A 37 6.81 4.89 12.46
C PRO A 37 5.87 3.83 11.84
N ILE A 38 4.58 3.82 12.18
CA ILE A 38 3.61 2.83 11.66
C ILE A 38 3.04 3.21 10.29
N HIS A 39 3.16 4.48 9.88
CA HIS A 39 2.52 5.02 8.68
C HIS A 39 2.83 4.22 7.41
N GLY A 40 4.10 3.83 7.25
CA GLY A 40 4.52 2.99 6.13
C GLY A 40 3.80 1.65 6.09
N LEU A 41 3.67 0.99 7.24
CA LEU A 41 3.00 -0.31 7.35
C LEU A 41 1.50 -0.19 7.07
N THR A 42 0.86 0.86 7.55
CA THR A 42 -0.56 1.17 7.26
C THR A 42 -0.78 1.31 5.75
N LEU A 43 0.09 2.07 5.06
CA LEU A 43 0.04 2.23 3.60
C LEU A 43 0.27 0.90 2.86
N ASP A 44 1.23 0.09 3.31
CA ASP A 44 1.56 -1.19 2.69
C ASP A 44 0.39 -2.18 2.79
N ALA A 45 -0.21 -2.29 3.98
CA ALA A 45 -1.37 -3.13 4.22
C ALA A 45 -2.60 -2.66 3.41
N TYR A 46 -2.88 -1.35 3.41
CA TYR A 46 -3.98 -0.80 2.63
C TYR A 46 -3.83 -1.08 1.14
N THR A 47 -2.62 -0.90 0.60
CA THR A 47 -2.31 -1.13 -0.81
C THR A 47 -2.47 -2.60 -1.18
N ALA A 48 -2.01 -3.52 -0.33
CA ALA A 48 -2.16 -4.95 -0.55
C ALA A 48 -3.62 -5.42 -0.55
N GLN A 49 -4.47 -4.83 0.30
CA GLN A 49 -5.90 -5.16 0.38
C GLN A 49 -6.71 -4.66 -0.82
N HIS A 50 -6.24 -3.59 -1.47
CA HIS A 50 -6.96 -2.92 -2.56
C HIS A 50 -6.21 -3.07 -3.89
N ALA A 51 -5.79 -4.30 -4.19
CA ALA A 51 -5.13 -4.63 -5.44
C ALA A 51 -5.95 -4.10 -6.63
N GLY A 52 -5.25 -3.50 -7.61
CA GLY A 52 -5.85 -2.82 -8.74
C GLY A 52 -6.54 -3.74 -9.74
N ASP A 53 -6.50 -3.33 -11.00
CA ASP A 53 -7.12 -4.00 -12.14
C ASP A 53 -6.22 -5.03 -12.84
N GLY A 54 -5.07 -5.37 -12.24
CA GLY A 54 -4.07 -6.24 -12.86
C GLY A 54 -3.21 -5.56 -13.93
N SER A 55 -3.38 -4.25 -14.19
CA SER A 55 -2.47 -3.49 -15.06
C SER A 55 -1.03 -3.55 -14.55
N ARG A 56 -0.06 -3.38 -15.45
CA ARG A 56 1.37 -3.38 -15.09
C ARG A 56 1.68 -2.39 -13.96
N ALA A 57 1.04 -1.23 -13.96
CA ALA A 57 1.21 -0.22 -12.91
C ALA A 57 0.63 -0.68 -11.56
N ALA A 58 -0.57 -1.28 -11.57
CA ALA A 58 -1.17 -1.86 -10.37
C ALA A 58 -0.32 -3.01 -9.80
N VAL A 59 0.12 -3.94 -10.65
CA VAL A 59 0.98 -5.08 -10.28
C VAL A 59 2.30 -4.60 -9.68
N ALA A 60 2.95 -3.63 -10.32
CA ALA A 60 4.20 -3.05 -9.83
C ALA A 60 4.03 -2.38 -8.46
N LYS A 61 2.97 -1.57 -8.31
CA LYS A 61 2.65 -0.89 -7.05
C LYS A 61 2.43 -1.93 -5.95
N VAL A 62 1.47 -2.83 -6.13
CA VAL A 62 1.13 -3.86 -5.13
C VAL A 62 2.35 -4.73 -4.79
N GLY A 63 3.14 -5.16 -5.78
CA GLY A 63 4.33 -5.99 -5.56
C GLY A 63 5.37 -5.34 -4.65
N VAL A 64 5.65 -4.05 -4.86
CA VAL A 64 6.59 -3.28 -4.02
C VAL A 64 6.09 -3.16 -2.57
N HIS A 65 4.78 -2.93 -2.39
CA HIS A 65 4.17 -2.86 -1.05
C HIS A 65 4.15 -4.24 -0.37
N LEU A 66 3.92 -5.34 -1.11
CA LEU A 66 3.99 -6.69 -0.56
C LEU A 66 5.40 -7.09 -0.10
N VAL A 67 6.45 -6.67 -0.82
CA VAL A 67 7.84 -6.88 -0.37
C VAL A 67 8.08 -6.22 0.99
N ALA A 68 7.69 -4.96 1.15
CA ALA A 68 7.88 -4.22 2.40
C ALA A 68 7.04 -4.83 3.54
N LEU A 69 5.78 -5.17 3.27
CA LEU A 69 4.89 -5.81 4.23
C LEU A 69 5.43 -7.16 4.69
N SER A 70 5.91 -8.01 3.76
CA SER A 70 6.51 -9.30 4.06
C SER A 70 7.78 -9.16 4.90
N LEU A 71 8.62 -8.17 4.63
CA LEU A 71 9.81 -7.93 5.45
C LEU A 71 9.47 -7.57 6.90
N VAL A 72 8.38 -6.84 7.14
CA VAL A 72 7.94 -6.54 8.50
C VAL A 72 7.32 -7.77 9.16
N VAL A 73 6.35 -8.42 8.51
CA VAL A 73 5.53 -9.48 9.13
C VAL A 73 6.27 -10.81 9.23
N GLU A 74 7.04 -11.17 8.21
CA GLU A 74 7.68 -12.49 8.12
C GLU A 74 9.14 -12.48 8.56
N ARG A 75 9.78 -11.30 8.62
CA ARG A 75 11.23 -11.16 8.88
C ARG A 75 11.55 -10.20 10.01
N ASP A 76 10.56 -9.73 10.75
CA ASP A 76 10.69 -8.81 11.88
C ASP A 76 11.56 -7.57 11.58
N LEU A 77 11.52 -7.10 10.33
CA LEU A 77 12.35 -5.97 9.93
C LEU A 77 11.79 -4.67 10.54
N PRO A 78 12.65 -3.78 11.06
CA PRO A 78 12.21 -2.48 11.56
C PRO A 78 11.44 -1.67 10.50
N LEU A 79 10.37 -0.99 10.93
CA LEU A 79 9.44 -0.27 10.05
C LEU A 79 10.12 0.80 9.19
N ASP A 80 11.08 1.53 9.76
CA ASP A 80 11.85 2.55 9.07
C ASP A 80 12.75 1.95 7.96
N ARG A 81 13.24 0.73 8.18
CA ARG A 81 14.05 0.01 7.20
C ARG A 81 13.18 -0.57 6.09
N ALA A 82 12.02 -1.12 6.43
CA ALA A 82 11.04 -1.58 5.45
C ALA A 82 10.57 -0.45 4.53
N ALA A 83 10.26 0.74 5.08
CA ALA A 83 9.87 1.91 4.30
C ALA A 83 10.98 2.36 3.32
N ARG A 84 12.25 2.32 3.74
CA ARG A 84 13.40 2.60 2.85
C ARG A 84 13.54 1.57 1.74
N ILE A 85 13.38 0.28 2.07
CA ILE A 85 13.43 -0.80 1.07
C ILE A 85 12.28 -0.65 0.07
N ARG A 86 11.07 -0.32 0.52
CA ARG A 86 9.93 -0.03 -0.36
C ARG A 86 10.28 1.04 -1.40
N SER A 87 10.83 2.16 -0.93
CA SER A 87 11.26 3.25 -1.81
C SER A 87 12.30 2.78 -2.82
N ALA A 88 13.29 2.00 -2.40
CA ALA A 88 14.35 1.50 -3.28
C ALA A 88 13.86 0.41 -4.26
N ALA A 89 12.84 -0.37 -3.86
CA ALA A 89 12.23 -1.42 -4.65
C ALA A 89 11.36 -0.87 -5.78
N ALA A 90 10.74 0.31 -5.61
CA ALA A 90 10.00 0.98 -6.67
C ALA A 90 10.82 1.16 -7.94
N ASP A 91 12.10 1.51 -7.82
CA ASP A 91 13.00 1.69 -8.97
C ASP A 91 13.54 0.37 -9.51
N ARG A 92 13.78 -0.61 -8.63
CA ARG A 92 14.54 -1.83 -8.96
C ARG A 92 13.68 -3.01 -9.36
N LEU A 93 12.46 -3.10 -8.83
CA LEU A 93 11.63 -4.31 -8.89
C LEU A 93 10.30 -4.10 -9.62
N ALA A 94 9.90 -2.86 -9.93
CA ALA A 94 8.60 -2.57 -10.55
C ALA A 94 8.30 -3.38 -11.83
N GLY A 95 9.33 -3.82 -12.57
CA GLY A 95 9.16 -4.68 -13.75
C GLY A 95 9.17 -6.19 -13.50
N GLY A 96 9.47 -6.64 -12.28
CA GLY A 96 9.69 -8.05 -11.94
C GLY A 96 8.50 -8.77 -11.33
N PHE A 97 7.36 -8.09 -11.16
CA PHE A 97 6.15 -8.66 -10.58
C PHE A 97 5.18 -9.14 -11.65
N THR A 98 4.45 -10.21 -11.36
CA THR A 98 3.37 -10.73 -12.19
C THR A 98 2.07 -10.76 -11.39
N TRP A 99 0.94 -10.60 -12.09
CA TRP A 99 -0.37 -10.84 -11.51
C TRP A 99 -0.52 -12.33 -11.21
N LEU A 100 -1.17 -12.64 -10.08
CA LEU A 100 -1.54 -13.99 -9.69
C LEU A 100 -3.06 -14.04 -9.64
N GLU A 101 -3.65 -15.00 -10.35
CA GLU A 101 -5.08 -15.24 -10.24
C GLU A 101 -5.41 -15.79 -8.85
N PRO A 102 -6.47 -15.28 -8.19
CA PRO A 102 -6.92 -15.84 -6.93
C PRO A 102 -7.22 -17.34 -7.05
N PRO A 103 -6.88 -18.14 -6.04
CA PRO A 103 -7.26 -19.55 -6.02
C PRO A 103 -8.79 -19.69 -5.99
N ALA A 104 -9.28 -20.79 -6.58
CA ALA A 104 -10.70 -21.13 -6.63
C ALA A 104 -11.26 -21.57 -5.27
#